data_AF-A0A4Y7RQL5-F1
#
_entry.id   AF-A0A4Y7RQL5-F1
#
_cell.length_a   1.000
_cell.length_b   1.000
_cell.length_c   1.000
_cell.angle_alpha   90.00
_cell.angle_beta   90.00
_cell.angle_gamma   90.00
#
_symmetry.space_group_name_H-M   'P 1'
#
loop_
_entity.id
_entity.type
_entity.pdbx_description
1 polymer ?
#
loop_
_entity_poly.entity_id
_entity_poly.type
_entity_poly.pdbx_seq_one_letter_code
_entity_poly.pdbx_strand_id
1 'polypeptide(L)'
;MTVACDVEILRTFFKTWDGRSTKRFEDYIPGLRAGYAHDIWGMLQNFHPQKCTESVVSATLGNLTLEKIPESVTTRQAAETHPHVQAAIASLSLLDLILGLCPSEPTLAENARPLVLASLDGIMAWIHFCFDFRLAYRVASHEDTFSFGVYAQIPFKISVSDPSDDCGPFSMLNHTKSYLHLLIRLWTTPGFQEGRCRDDTLYIDWVMPDMCPALYLLMAVFQSCCGDGSVFVEEVMSHDLGRRFAEATCTRAIQVANAAIDSQCPEGIYGYAAKLLKFVQSIYLYKDNRLRQYFDDGRFMITFTRMFNQLSRHFPDQGQLSNKLAEPIVNLYVHTMYSRSPDPCPHRVVVGNFKGLLAGGYLEMHVLEDNAHVDSISTRNTPISNIHFIPTYLHYLHYLP
;
A
#
# COMPACT_ATOMS: atom_id res chain seq x y z
N MET A 1 -3.87 0.31 -36.25
CA MET A 1 -3.18 -0.97 -35.98
C MET A 1 -3.38 -1.31 -34.53
N THR A 2 -3.84 -2.53 -34.29
CA THR A 2 -4.84 -2.87 -33.28
C THR A 2 -4.21 -3.33 -31.97
N VAL A 3 -4.57 -2.66 -30.88
CA VAL A 3 -4.15 -2.89 -29.49
C VAL A 3 -4.96 -4.05 -28.90
N ALA A 4 -4.57 -5.27 -29.24
CA ALA A 4 -5.15 -6.50 -28.71
C ALA A 4 -4.11 -7.46 -28.10
N CYS A 5 -2.81 -7.12 -28.17
CA CYS A 5 -1.74 -8.07 -27.80
C CYS A 5 -1.49 -8.23 -26.29
N ASP A 6 -1.85 -7.29 -25.42
CA ASP A 6 -1.30 -7.30 -24.06
C ASP A 6 -2.07 -8.14 -23.04
N VAL A 7 -3.39 -8.30 -23.22
CA VAL A 7 -4.19 -9.29 -22.46
C VAL A 7 -4.01 -10.70 -23.05
N GLU A 8 -3.71 -10.76 -24.34
CA GLU A 8 -3.55 -12.02 -25.04
C GLU A 8 -2.22 -12.68 -24.70
N ILE A 9 -1.15 -11.98 -24.29
CA ILE A 9 0.16 -12.59 -23.95
C ILE A 9 0.20 -13.19 -22.54
N LEU A 10 -0.44 -12.58 -21.53
CA LEU A 10 -0.68 -13.29 -20.26
C LEU A 10 -1.57 -14.51 -20.52
N ARG A 11 -2.65 -14.36 -21.30
CA ARG A 11 -3.43 -15.52 -21.78
C ARG A 11 -2.63 -16.47 -22.64
N THR A 12 -1.59 -16.06 -23.36
CA THR A 12 -0.81 -16.95 -24.24
C THR A 12 0.19 -17.71 -23.41
N PHE A 13 0.86 -17.12 -22.41
CA PHE A 13 1.71 -17.86 -21.47
C PHE A 13 0.88 -18.82 -20.61
N PHE A 14 -0.32 -18.40 -20.16
CA PHE A 14 -1.28 -19.25 -19.45
C PHE A 14 -1.98 -20.28 -20.36
N LYS A 15 -2.17 -20.03 -21.67
CA LYS A 15 -2.70 -21.00 -22.65
C LYS A 15 -1.62 -21.92 -23.23
N THR A 16 -0.36 -21.51 -23.26
CA THR A 16 0.74 -22.36 -23.75
C THR A 16 1.17 -23.40 -22.72
N TRP A 17 0.67 -23.31 -21.47
CA TRP A 17 0.71 -24.43 -20.54
C TRP A 17 -0.68 -24.91 -20.15
N ASP A 18 -1.34 -25.55 -21.12
CA ASP A 18 -2.56 -26.35 -20.93
C ASP A 18 -2.25 -27.80 -20.45
N GLY A 19 -0.98 -28.07 -20.14
CA GLY A 19 -0.55 -29.37 -19.64
C GLY A 19 -1.02 -29.61 -18.21
N ARG A 20 -2.24 -30.15 -18.04
CA ARG A 20 -2.58 -30.95 -16.85
C ARG A 20 -1.51 -32.02 -16.71
N SER A 21 -0.51 -31.74 -15.87
CA SER A 21 0.59 -32.65 -15.67
C SER A 21 0.14 -33.82 -14.80
N THR A 22 0.40 -35.03 -15.26
CA THR A 22 0.14 -36.28 -14.54
C THR A 22 1.25 -36.65 -13.55
N LYS A 23 2.32 -35.83 -13.48
CA LYS A 23 3.44 -36.03 -12.56
C LYS A 23 3.00 -35.85 -11.11
N ARG A 24 3.62 -36.62 -10.20
CA ARG A 24 3.43 -36.45 -8.77
C ARG A 24 4.12 -35.15 -8.32
N PHE A 25 3.64 -34.56 -7.23
CA PHE A 25 4.18 -33.31 -6.69
C PHE A 25 5.69 -33.40 -6.41
N GLU A 26 6.12 -34.56 -5.93
CA GLU A 26 7.49 -34.88 -5.56
C GLU A 26 8.43 -34.89 -6.79
N ASP A 27 7.89 -35.16 -7.99
CA ASP A 27 8.66 -35.23 -9.24
C ASP A 27 9.14 -33.85 -9.70
N TYR A 28 8.55 -32.76 -9.19
CA TYR A 28 8.96 -31.38 -9.51
C TYR A 28 10.10 -30.87 -8.62
N ILE A 29 10.41 -31.54 -7.50
CA ILE A 29 11.41 -31.06 -6.54
C ILE A 29 12.82 -30.91 -7.16
N PRO A 30 13.32 -31.86 -7.97
CA PRO A 30 14.61 -31.69 -8.65
C PRO A 30 14.61 -30.47 -9.59
N GLY A 31 13.52 -30.26 -10.32
CA GLY A 31 13.36 -29.12 -11.22
C GLY A 31 13.28 -27.78 -10.50
N LEU A 32 12.58 -27.73 -9.35
CA LEU A 32 12.57 -26.57 -8.46
C LEU A 32 13.98 -26.21 -7.99
N ARG A 33 14.77 -27.19 -7.54
CA ARG A 33 16.16 -26.99 -7.12
C ARG A 33 17.06 -26.52 -8.26
N ALA A 34 16.84 -27.03 -9.47
CA ALA A 34 17.57 -26.63 -10.66
C ALA A 34 17.15 -25.25 -11.22
N GLY A 35 16.05 -24.67 -10.72
CA GLY A 35 15.51 -23.40 -11.23
C GLY A 35 14.80 -23.55 -12.58
N TYR A 36 14.22 -24.72 -12.87
CA TYR A 36 13.44 -24.94 -14.07
C TYR A 36 12.04 -24.35 -13.90
N ALA A 37 11.82 -23.14 -14.43
CA ALA A 37 10.55 -22.40 -14.32
C ALA A 37 9.33 -23.28 -14.64
N HIS A 38 9.48 -24.16 -15.62
CA HIS A 38 8.46 -25.07 -16.07
C HIS A 38 8.00 -26.06 -14.97
N ASP A 39 8.94 -26.66 -14.23
CA ASP A 39 8.60 -27.54 -13.11
C ASP A 39 8.06 -26.76 -11.90
N ILE A 40 8.51 -25.51 -11.69
CA ILE A 40 8.01 -24.64 -10.61
C ILE A 40 6.53 -24.29 -10.84
N TRP A 41 6.17 -23.96 -12.08
CA TRP A 41 4.76 -23.74 -12.46
C TRP A 41 3.93 -25.02 -12.33
N GLY A 42 4.47 -26.17 -12.75
CA GLY A 42 3.83 -27.47 -12.55
C GLY A 42 3.58 -27.78 -11.06
N MET A 43 4.52 -27.43 -10.19
CA MET A 43 4.38 -27.55 -8.74
C MET A 43 3.28 -26.63 -8.20
N LEU A 44 3.23 -25.37 -8.66
CA LEU A 44 2.19 -24.41 -8.26
C LEU A 44 0.77 -24.91 -8.59
N GLN A 45 0.59 -25.51 -9.78
CA GLN A 45 -0.71 -26.06 -10.20
C GLN A 45 -1.14 -27.29 -9.39
N ASN A 46 -0.19 -28.08 -8.90
CA ASN A 46 -0.43 -29.31 -8.14
C ASN A 46 -0.18 -29.14 -6.63
N PHE A 47 -0.14 -27.90 -6.16
CA PHE A 47 0.25 -27.60 -4.79
C PHE A 47 -0.76 -28.14 -3.78
N HIS A 48 -0.26 -28.76 -2.71
CA HIS A 48 -1.05 -29.20 -1.58
C HIS A 48 -0.33 -28.87 -0.26
N PRO A 49 -0.98 -28.26 0.74
CA PRO A 49 -0.31 -27.80 1.97
C PRO A 49 0.49 -28.90 2.66
N GLN A 50 -0.11 -30.09 2.78
CA GLN A 50 0.51 -31.28 3.40
C GLN A 50 1.79 -31.78 2.70
N LYS A 51 2.04 -31.35 1.46
CA LYS A 51 3.25 -31.71 0.69
C LYS A 51 4.32 -30.62 0.72
N CYS A 52 4.01 -29.46 1.28
CA CYS A 52 4.96 -28.37 1.43
C CYS A 52 5.92 -28.70 2.59
N THR A 53 7.12 -29.13 2.23
CA THR A 53 8.18 -29.43 3.21
C THR A 53 9.16 -28.28 3.31
N GLU A 54 9.98 -28.26 4.36
CA GLU A 54 11.10 -27.32 4.49
C GLU A 54 12.00 -27.32 3.24
N SER A 55 12.23 -28.48 2.62
CA SER A 55 13.00 -28.57 1.38
C SER A 55 12.34 -27.85 0.21
N VAL A 56 11.02 -27.79 0.14
CA VAL A 56 10.29 -27.05 -0.92
C VAL A 56 10.45 -25.56 -0.69
N VAL A 57 10.30 -25.10 0.57
CA VAL A 57 10.52 -23.69 0.93
C VAL A 57 11.94 -23.27 0.62
N SER A 58 12.93 -24.03 1.10
CA SER A 58 14.36 -23.76 0.86
C SER A 58 14.69 -23.72 -0.64
N ALA A 59 14.19 -24.66 -1.45
CA ALA A 59 14.43 -24.68 -2.89
C ALA A 59 13.73 -23.52 -3.61
N THR A 60 12.55 -23.11 -3.15
CA THR A 60 11.84 -21.91 -3.66
C THR A 60 12.67 -20.66 -3.41
N LEU A 61 13.15 -20.46 -2.19
CA LEU A 61 13.98 -19.33 -1.79
C LEU A 61 15.36 -19.35 -2.46
N GLY A 62 15.91 -20.53 -2.76
CA GLY A 62 17.16 -20.70 -3.51
C GLY A 62 17.11 -20.14 -4.93
N ASN A 63 15.92 -19.92 -5.50
CA ASN A 63 15.75 -19.23 -6.78
C ASN A 63 15.61 -17.71 -6.64
N LEU A 64 15.50 -17.20 -5.42
CA LEU A 64 15.33 -15.79 -5.08
C LEU A 64 16.59 -15.19 -4.46
N THR A 65 17.78 -15.73 -4.78
CA THR A 65 19.06 -15.20 -4.29
C THR A 65 19.50 -13.99 -5.13
N LEU A 66 20.29 -13.10 -4.52
CA LEU A 66 20.83 -11.90 -5.18
C LEU A 66 21.71 -12.25 -6.39
N GLU A 67 22.50 -13.33 -6.28
CA GLU A 67 23.41 -13.81 -7.32
C GLU A 67 22.71 -14.21 -8.63
N LYS A 68 21.40 -14.49 -8.58
CA LYS A 68 20.61 -14.90 -9.75
C LYS A 68 19.98 -13.72 -10.49
N ILE A 69 20.07 -12.49 -9.95
CA ILE A 69 19.51 -11.30 -10.60
C ILE A 69 20.41 -10.92 -11.79
N PRO A 70 19.88 -10.89 -13.02
CA PRO A 70 20.71 -10.65 -14.20
C PRO A 70 21.05 -9.15 -14.36
N GLU A 71 22.34 -8.82 -14.29
CA GLU A 71 22.84 -7.45 -14.52
C GLU A 71 22.72 -7.01 -15.99
N SER A 72 22.71 -7.96 -16.92
CA SER A 72 22.71 -7.69 -18.37
C SER A 72 21.34 -7.31 -18.94
N VAL A 73 20.28 -7.45 -18.16
CA VAL A 73 18.90 -7.22 -18.64
C VAL A 73 18.58 -5.73 -18.54
N THR A 74 18.26 -5.11 -19.69
CA THR A 74 17.96 -3.67 -19.78
C THR A 74 16.57 -3.37 -20.32
N THR A 75 15.86 -4.38 -20.85
CA THR A 75 14.50 -4.24 -21.39
C THR A 75 13.56 -5.26 -20.80
N ARG A 76 12.26 -4.91 -20.74
CA ARG A 76 11.21 -5.83 -20.27
C ARG A 76 11.18 -7.14 -21.08
N GLN A 77 11.27 -7.06 -22.40
CA GLN A 77 11.25 -8.24 -23.28
C GLN A 77 12.45 -9.17 -23.01
N ALA A 78 13.64 -8.61 -22.76
CA ALA A 78 14.81 -9.39 -22.37
C ALA A 78 14.60 -10.03 -20.99
N ALA A 79 13.97 -9.32 -20.05
CA ALA A 79 13.65 -9.85 -18.73
C ALA A 79 12.67 -11.03 -18.82
N GLU A 80 11.60 -10.92 -19.60
CA GLU A 80 10.56 -11.95 -19.75
C GLU A 80 11.09 -13.27 -20.35
N THR A 81 12.15 -13.20 -21.14
CA THR A 81 12.76 -14.36 -21.80
C THR A 81 13.96 -14.92 -21.02
N HIS A 82 14.43 -14.24 -19.97
CA HIS A 82 15.61 -14.66 -19.23
C HIS A 82 15.31 -15.84 -18.29
N PRO A 83 16.07 -16.96 -18.35
CA PRO A 83 15.75 -18.17 -17.58
C PRO A 83 15.66 -17.95 -16.06
N HIS A 84 16.60 -17.22 -15.47
CA HIS A 84 16.56 -16.91 -14.04
C HIS A 84 15.38 -16.02 -13.64
N VAL A 85 14.94 -15.12 -14.53
CA VAL A 85 13.78 -14.25 -14.26
C VAL A 85 12.50 -15.08 -14.29
N GLN A 86 12.35 -15.97 -15.27
CA GLN A 86 11.21 -16.89 -15.33
C GLN A 86 11.14 -17.79 -14.09
N ALA A 87 12.27 -18.31 -13.64
CA ALA A 87 12.35 -19.12 -12.43
C ALA A 87 11.99 -18.31 -11.18
N ALA A 88 12.50 -17.08 -11.07
CA ALA A 88 12.22 -16.18 -9.94
C ALA A 88 10.74 -15.78 -9.88
N ILE A 89 10.11 -15.41 -11.01
CA ILE A 89 8.67 -15.09 -11.06
C ILE A 89 7.82 -16.28 -10.61
N ALA A 90 8.15 -17.49 -11.09
CA ALA A 90 7.47 -18.71 -10.67
C ALA A 90 7.67 -18.97 -9.17
N SER A 91 8.89 -18.72 -8.66
CA SER A 91 9.22 -18.90 -7.23
C SER A 91 8.56 -17.86 -6.33
N LEU A 92 8.44 -16.59 -6.75
CA LEU A 92 7.66 -15.57 -6.03
C LEU A 92 6.18 -15.95 -5.98
N SER A 93 5.63 -16.50 -7.06
CA SER A 93 4.24 -16.99 -7.10
C SER A 93 4.02 -18.17 -6.13
N LEU A 94 4.99 -19.10 -6.08
CA LEU A 94 4.95 -20.23 -5.15
C LEU A 94 5.13 -19.78 -3.70
N LEU A 95 6.02 -18.81 -3.45
CA LEU A 95 6.21 -18.20 -2.13
C LEU A 95 4.93 -17.50 -1.65
N ASP A 96 4.24 -16.74 -2.52
CA ASP A 96 2.96 -16.10 -2.22
C ASP A 96 1.90 -17.11 -1.73
N LEU A 97 1.86 -18.29 -2.38
CA LEU A 97 0.96 -19.38 -2.00
C LEU A 97 1.37 -20.02 -0.67
N ILE A 98 2.66 -20.31 -0.47
CA ILE A 98 3.19 -20.87 0.79
C ILE A 98 2.88 -19.95 1.97
N LEU A 99 3.18 -18.65 1.83
CA LEU A 99 2.93 -17.66 2.88
C LEU A 99 1.43 -17.48 3.15
N GLY A 100 0.59 -17.59 2.13
CA GLY A 100 -0.87 -17.51 2.27
C GLY A 100 -1.47 -18.64 3.11
N LEU A 101 -0.79 -19.78 3.23
CA LEU A 101 -1.25 -20.94 4.00
C LEU A 101 -0.72 -20.97 5.43
N CYS A 102 0.35 -20.23 5.73
CA CYS A 102 0.96 -20.17 7.04
C CYS A 102 -0.04 -19.83 8.18
N PRO A 103 -1.02 -18.92 8.00
CA PRO A 103 -2.01 -18.64 9.04
C PRO A 103 -2.91 -19.84 9.40
N SER A 104 -3.17 -20.74 8.44
CA SER A 104 -4.01 -21.93 8.62
C SER A 104 -3.23 -23.21 8.92
N GLU A 105 -1.90 -23.21 8.72
CA GLU A 105 -1.03 -24.39 8.83
C GLU A 105 0.19 -24.09 9.73
N PRO A 106 0.06 -24.23 11.07
CA PRO A 106 1.11 -23.81 12.03
C PRO A 106 2.46 -24.50 11.80
N THR A 107 2.46 -25.80 11.52
CA THR A 107 3.68 -26.57 11.24
C THR A 107 4.42 -26.06 10.00
N LEU A 108 3.68 -25.60 8.99
CA LEU A 108 4.29 -24.99 7.81
C LEU A 108 4.89 -23.62 8.17
N ALA A 109 4.19 -22.81 8.97
CA ALA A 109 4.68 -21.51 9.42
C ALA A 109 5.97 -21.62 10.24
N GLU A 110 6.05 -22.57 11.17
CA GLU A 110 7.25 -22.83 11.98
C GLU A 110 8.49 -23.13 11.13
N ASN A 111 8.32 -23.90 10.05
CA ASN A 111 9.43 -24.27 9.17
C ASN A 111 9.76 -23.19 8.13
N ALA A 112 8.74 -22.54 7.56
CA ALA A 112 8.94 -21.58 6.48
C ALA A 112 9.51 -20.24 6.98
N ARG A 113 9.07 -19.80 8.16
CA ARG A 113 9.43 -18.49 8.73
C ARG A 113 10.93 -18.24 8.84
N PRO A 114 11.75 -19.07 9.53
CA PRO A 114 13.17 -18.79 9.67
C PRO A 114 13.88 -18.71 8.31
N LEU A 115 13.47 -19.53 7.34
CA LEU A 115 14.03 -19.52 6.00
C LEU A 115 13.67 -18.25 5.22
N VAL A 116 12.41 -17.82 5.30
CA VAL A 116 11.92 -16.59 4.65
C VAL A 116 12.60 -15.36 5.24
N LEU A 117 12.70 -15.27 6.57
CA LEU A 117 13.38 -14.16 7.25
C LEU A 117 14.86 -14.10 6.89
N ALA A 118 15.54 -15.25 6.80
CA ALA A 118 16.94 -15.32 6.36
C ALA A 118 17.15 -14.94 4.89
N SER A 119 16.08 -14.94 4.07
CA SER A 119 16.13 -14.69 2.63
C SER A 119 15.52 -13.33 2.23
N LEU A 120 15.20 -12.46 3.19
CA LEU A 120 14.47 -11.21 2.94
C LEU A 120 15.11 -10.33 1.87
N ASP A 121 16.43 -10.13 1.91
CA ASP A 121 17.12 -9.27 0.95
C ASP A 121 16.96 -9.77 -0.49
N GLY A 122 17.08 -11.09 -0.69
CA GLY A 122 16.87 -11.73 -1.99
C GLY A 122 15.43 -11.58 -2.47
N ILE A 123 14.45 -11.84 -1.60
CA ILE A 123 13.03 -11.67 -1.91
C ILE A 123 12.73 -10.21 -2.31
N MET A 124 13.18 -9.24 -1.51
CA MET A 124 12.93 -7.82 -1.78
C MET A 124 13.62 -7.35 -3.08
N ALA A 125 14.84 -7.80 -3.35
CA ALA A 125 15.56 -7.46 -4.57
C ALA A 125 14.87 -8.00 -5.82
N TRP A 126 14.33 -9.23 -5.77
CA TRP A 126 13.54 -9.78 -6.87
C TRP A 126 12.20 -9.07 -7.06
N ILE A 127 11.53 -8.65 -5.98
CA ILE A 127 10.32 -7.83 -6.10
C ILE A 127 10.66 -6.48 -6.74
N HIS A 128 11.76 -5.84 -6.36
CA HIS A 128 12.26 -4.63 -7.01
C HIS A 128 12.54 -4.84 -8.50
N PHE A 129 13.24 -5.91 -8.86
CA PHE A 129 13.52 -6.24 -10.25
C PHE A 129 12.23 -6.42 -11.05
N CYS A 130 11.27 -7.18 -10.52
CA CYS A 130 9.97 -7.35 -11.15
C CYS A 130 9.23 -6.01 -11.28
N PHE A 131 9.32 -5.14 -10.28
CA PHE A 131 8.72 -3.81 -10.32
C PHE A 131 9.36 -2.91 -11.40
N ASP A 132 10.70 -2.91 -11.52
CA ASP A 132 11.45 -2.13 -12.51
C ASP A 132 11.05 -2.48 -13.94
N PHE A 133 10.90 -3.78 -14.22
CA PHE A 133 10.52 -4.29 -15.53
C PHE A 133 9.01 -4.47 -15.71
N ARG A 134 8.20 -4.13 -14.69
CA ARG A 134 6.73 -4.31 -14.67
C ARG A 134 6.30 -5.76 -14.96
N LEU A 135 7.02 -6.71 -14.38
CA LEU A 135 6.77 -8.14 -14.49
C LEU A 135 5.84 -8.59 -13.39
N ALA A 136 4.69 -9.16 -13.76
CA ALA A 136 3.75 -9.72 -12.81
C ALA A 136 4.16 -11.15 -12.42
N TYR A 137 4.06 -11.47 -11.14
CA TYR A 137 3.97 -12.85 -10.67
C TYR A 137 2.52 -13.17 -10.27
N ARG A 138 2.16 -14.45 -10.26
CA ARG A 138 0.79 -14.87 -9.94
C ARG A 138 0.56 -14.73 -8.44
N VAL A 139 -0.45 -13.95 -8.08
CA VAL A 139 -1.01 -13.93 -6.72
C VAL A 139 -2.33 -14.69 -6.75
N ALA A 140 -2.57 -15.52 -5.74
CA ALA A 140 -3.71 -16.43 -5.72
C ALA A 140 -5.10 -15.73 -5.74
N SER A 141 -5.18 -14.42 -5.54
CA SER A 141 -6.42 -13.68 -5.25
C SER A 141 -6.95 -12.73 -6.34
N HIS A 142 -6.30 -12.54 -7.49
CA HIS A 142 -6.78 -11.56 -8.49
C HIS A 142 -6.90 -12.11 -9.92
N GLU A 143 -8.12 -11.99 -10.48
CA GLU A 143 -8.44 -12.20 -11.89
C GLU A 143 -7.99 -11.02 -12.78
N ASP A 144 -7.47 -11.37 -13.96
CA ASP A 144 -7.44 -10.67 -15.25
C ASP A 144 -6.95 -9.22 -15.39
N THR A 145 -6.51 -8.52 -14.34
CA THR A 145 -5.91 -7.16 -14.47
C THR A 145 -4.59 -7.01 -13.71
N PHE A 146 -3.57 -6.47 -14.38
CA PHE A 146 -2.29 -6.15 -13.75
C PHE A 146 -2.48 -4.99 -12.76
N SER A 147 -2.12 -5.22 -11.50
CA SER A 147 -2.10 -4.21 -10.45
C SER A 147 -0.74 -4.22 -9.74
N PHE A 148 -0.16 -3.05 -9.54
CA PHE A 148 1.07 -2.91 -8.73
C PHE A 148 0.86 -3.35 -7.27
N GLY A 149 -0.39 -3.48 -6.80
CA GLY A 149 -0.71 -4.07 -5.51
C GLY A 149 -0.16 -5.50 -5.33
N VAL A 150 0.12 -6.23 -6.42
CA VAL A 150 0.75 -7.56 -6.39
C VAL A 150 2.08 -7.58 -5.63
N TYR A 151 2.87 -6.51 -5.73
CA TYR A 151 4.20 -6.40 -5.15
C TYR A 151 4.18 -6.16 -3.63
N ALA A 152 3.04 -5.74 -3.08
CA ALA A 152 2.86 -5.56 -1.65
C ALA A 152 2.38 -6.86 -0.94
N GLN A 153 1.92 -7.87 -1.69
CA GLN A 153 1.30 -9.08 -1.13
C GLN A 153 2.28 -9.96 -0.36
N ILE A 154 3.46 -10.23 -0.91
CA ILE A 154 4.48 -11.03 -0.23
C ILE A 154 4.95 -10.34 1.06
N PRO A 155 5.39 -9.06 1.05
CA PRO A 155 5.74 -8.36 2.28
C PRO A 155 4.60 -8.34 3.31
N PHE A 156 3.36 -8.14 2.86
CA PHE A 156 2.18 -8.18 3.71
C PHE A 156 1.99 -9.56 4.36
N LYS A 157 2.04 -10.65 3.58
CA LYS A 157 1.89 -12.01 4.11
C LYS A 157 3.02 -12.40 5.07
N ILE A 158 4.25 -11.96 4.80
CA ILE A 158 5.36 -12.11 5.75
C ILE A 158 5.00 -11.42 7.07
N SER A 159 4.50 -10.19 6.98
CA SER A 159 4.20 -9.36 8.14
C SER A 159 3.05 -9.89 9.03
N VAL A 160 2.06 -10.58 8.45
CA VAL A 160 0.91 -11.15 9.19
C VAL A 160 1.06 -12.65 9.50
N SER A 161 2.22 -13.26 9.17
CA SER A 161 2.49 -14.69 9.38
C SER A 161 2.78 -15.08 10.84
N ASP A 162 2.71 -14.12 11.77
CA ASP A 162 2.80 -14.36 13.21
C ASP A 162 1.83 -13.48 14.01
N PRO A 163 0.66 -14.00 14.39
CA PRO A 163 -0.26 -13.29 15.28
C PRO A 163 0.16 -13.33 16.76
N SER A 164 1.23 -14.05 17.12
CA SER A 164 1.66 -14.24 18.53
C SER A 164 2.82 -13.36 18.96
N ASP A 165 3.58 -12.84 18.01
CA ASP A 165 4.59 -11.81 18.21
C ASP A 165 4.01 -10.49 17.75
N ASP A 166 3.64 -9.61 18.69
CA ASP A 166 2.94 -8.35 18.41
C ASP A 166 3.63 -7.53 17.28
N CYS A 167 4.95 -7.74 17.05
CA CYS A 167 5.74 -6.94 16.10
C CYS A 167 6.88 -7.70 15.38
N GLY A 168 7.05 -9.00 15.57
CA GLY A 168 8.26 -9.77 15.18
C GLY A 168 8.71 -9.65 13.72
N PRO A 169 7.98 -10.25 12.74
CA PRO A 169 8.35 -10.18 11.33
C PRO A 169 8.34 -8.74 10.78
N PHE A 170 7.48 -7.89 11.33
CA PHE A 170 7.39 -6.48 10.99
C PHE A 170 8.64 -5.69 11.37
N SER A 171 9.18 -5.95 12.57
CA SER A 171 10.41 -5.34 13.05
C SER A 171 11.56 -5.66 12.11
N MET A 172 11.74 -6.92 11.70
CA MET A 172 12.79 -7.30 10.77
C MET A 172 12.67 -6.58 9.42
N LEU A 173 11.45 -6.55 8.84
CA LEU A 173 11.20 -5.84 7.58
C LEU A 173 11.52 -4.34 7.69
N ASN A 174 11.07 -3.68 8.76
CA ASN A 174 11.27 -2.24 8.96
C ASN A 174 12.74 -1.82 9.14
N HIS A 175 13.66 -2.75 9.41
CA HIS A 175 15.10 -2.48 9.44
C HIS A 175 15.79 -2.69 8.07
N THR A 176 15.10 -3.29 7.09
CA THR A 176 15.65 -3.52 5.76
C THR A 176 15.41 -2.31 4.86
N LYS A 177 16.50 -1.63 4.45
CA LYS A 177 16.44 -0.48 3.51
C LYS A 177 15.72 -0.84 2.19
N SER A 178 15.98 -2.02 1.63
CA SER A 178 15.32 -2.50 0.41
C SER A 178 13.81 -2.59 0.57
N TYR A 179 13.30 -3.08 1.71
CA TYR A 179 11.86 -3.12 1.97
C TYR A 179 11.26 -1.71 2.06
N LEU A 180 11.88 -0.80 2.83
CA LEU A 180 11.39 0.57 2.96
C LEU A 180 11.41 1.30 1.62
N HIS A 181 12.47 1.13 0.83
CA HIS A 181 12.56 1.68 -0.51
C HIS A 181 11.45 1.13 -1.42
N LEU A 182 11.20 -0.19 -1.40
CA LEU A 182 10.10 -0.80 -2.13
C LEU A 182 8.75 -0.19 -1.73
N LEU A 183 8.48 -0.03 -0.43
CA LEU A 183 7.25 0.59 0.05
C LEU A 183 7.07 2.02 -0.48
N ILE A 184 8.11 2.85 -0.40
CA ILE A 184 8.08 4.22 -0.90
C ILE A 184 7.81 4.22 -2.41
N ARG A 185 8.48 3.35 -3.17
CA ARG A 185 8.30 3.23 -4.62
C ARG A 185 6.89 2.79 -4.99
N LEU A 186 6.34 1.80 -4.30
CA LEU A 186 4.96 1.36 -4.50
C LEU A 186 3.99 2.51 -4.21
N TRP A 187 4.16 3.21 -3.09
CA TRP A 187 3.27 4.31 -2.73
C TRP A 187 3.29 5.45 -3.75
N THR A 188 4.49 5.81 -4.24
CA THR A 188 4.74 6.99 -5.09
C THR A 188 4.64 6.73 -6.59
N THR A 189 4.47 5.48 -7.03
CA THR A 189 4.35 5.15 -8.44
C THR A 189 2.89 5.27 -8.90
N PRO A 190 2.62 6.11 -9.91
CA PRO A 190 1.26 6.31 -10.41
C PRO A 190 0.71 5.06 -11.12
N GLY A 191 -0.62 4.98 -11.17
CA GLY A 191 -1.39 4.10 -12.04
C GLY A 191 -0.95 4.18 -13.47
N PHE A 192 -0.54 3.06 -14.06
CA PHE A 192 -0.43 2.96 -15.50
C PHE A 192 -1.48 1.98 -16.01
N GLN A 193 -2.61 2.52 -16.49
CA GLN A 193 -3.45 1.83 -17.45
C GLN A 193 -3.18 2.46 -18.83
N GLU A 194 -2.67 1.65 -19.75
CA GLU A 194 -2.44 2.08 -21.13
C GLU A 194 -3.75 2.53 -21.78
N GLY A 195 -3.76 3.75 -22.32
CA GLY A 195 -4.79 4.21 -23.25
C GLY A 195 -6.07 4.79 -22.64
N ARG A 196 -6.25 4.80 -21.31
CA ARG A 196 -7.31 5.59 -20.65
C ARG A 196 -6.76 6.35 -19.46
N CYS A 197 -6.91 7.67 -19.53
CA CYS A 197 -6.69 8.55 -18.38
C CYS A 197 -7.55 8.10 -17.19
N ARG A 198 -6.93 8.10 -16.00
CA ARG A 198 -7.47 8.48 -14.67
C ARG A 198 -7.82 7.44 -13.60
N ASP A 199 -7.73 6.14 -13.83
CA ASP A 199 -7.96 5.20 -12.73
C ASP A 199 -6.63 4.74 -12.11
N ASP A 200 -6.09 5.58 -11.23
CA ASP A 200 -4.99 5.28 -10.31
C ASP A 200 -5.40 4.23 -9.23
N THR A 201 -6.26 3.27 -9.55
CA THR A 201 -6.87 2.26 -8.66
C THR A 201 -5.87 1.26 -8.05
N LEU A 202 -4.57 1.44 -8.29
CA LEU A 202 -3.49 0.47 -8.11
C LEU A 202 -3.33 -0.17 -6.73
N TYR A 203 -3.96 0.36 -5.68
CA TYR A 203 -3.63 -0.05 -4.32
C TYR A 203 -4.83 -0.22 -3.41
N ILE A 204 -6.06 -0.10 -3.92
CA ILE A 204 -7.23 -0.11 -3.05
C ILE A 204 -8.14 -1.29 -3.36
N ASP A 205 -8.10 -2.27 -2.45
CA ASP A 205 -9.11 -3.32 -2.36
C ASP A 205 -10.18 -2.86 -1.37
N TRP A 206 -11.35 -2.46 -1.90
CA TRP A 206 -12.49 -2.02 -1.09
C TRP A 206 -13.22 -3.18 -0.41
N VAL A 207 -13.03 -4.41 -0.87
CA VAL A 207 -13.72 -5.59 -0.31
C VAL A 207 -13.06 -6.00 1.01
N MET A 208 -11.75 -5.76 1.15
CA MET A 208 -11.01 -5.98 2.38
C MET A 208 -10.20 -4.74 2.80
N PRO A 209 -10.87 -3.69 3.32
CA PRO A 209 -10.20 -2.43 3.65
C PRO A 209 -9.18 -2.57 4.78
N ASP A 210 -9.39 -3.57 5.65
CA ASP A 210 -8.43 -3.89 6.70
C ASP A 210 -7.13 -4.52 6.16
N MET A 211 -7.15 -4.98 4.91
CA MET A 211 -6.11 -5.75 4.25
C MET A 211 -5.50 -5.03 3.03
N CYS A 212 -5.72 -3.72 2.84
CA CYS A 212 -4.98 -2.99 1.81
C CYS A 212 -3.47 -3.10 2.13
N PRO A 213 -2.69 -3.89 1.37
CA PRO A 213 -1.37 -4.32 1.82
C PRO A 213 -0.41 -3.14 1.99
N ALA A 214 -0.39 -2.21 1.02
CA ALA A 214 0.52 -1.07 1.03
C ALA A 214 0.27 -0.11 2.21
N LEU A 215 -0.98 0.28 2.45
CA LEU A 215 -1.34 1.16 3.56
C LEU A 215 -1.11 0.49 4.92
N TYR A 216 -1.41 -0.81 5.03
CA TYR A 216 -1.14 -1.58 6.25
C TYR A 216 0.35 -1.61 6.58
N LEU A 217 1.19 -1.92 5.58
CA LEU A 217 2.64 -1.94 5.72
C LEU A 217 3.20 -0.55 6.07
N LEU A 218 2.68 0.53 5.47
CA LEU A 218 3.08 1.91 5.80
C LEU A 218 2.67 2.32 7.22
N MET A 219 1.50 1.90 7.70
CA MET A 219 1.09 2.17 9.08
C MET A 219 2.04 1.53 10.09
N ALA A 220 2.56 0.35 9.79
CA ALA A 220 3.47 -0.37 10.69
C ALA A 220 4.84 0.29 10.83
N VAL A 221 5.26 1.14 9.88
CA VAL A 221 6.57 1.83 9.92
C VAL A 221 6.73 2.72 11.16
N PHE A 222 5.64 3.39 11.56
CA PHE A 222 5.63 4.34 12.67
C PHE A 222 5.13 3.74 13.99
N GLN A 223 4.81 2.44 14.01
CA GLN A 223 4.39 1.76 15.24
C GLN A 223 5.61 1.47 16.12
N SER A 224 5.56 1.95 17.36
CA SER A 224 6.69 1.90 18.33
C SER A 224 7.28 0.52 18.56
N CYS A 225 6.51 -0.53 18.28
CA CYS A 225 6.91 -1.90 18.51
C CYS A 225 7.51 -2.57 17.25
N CYS A 226 7.21 -2.02 16.06
CA CYS A 226 7.69 -2.49 14.75
C CYS A 226 8.88 -1.66 14.24
N GLY A 227 9.11 -0.47 14.79
CA GLY A 227 10.17 0.42 14.37
C GLY A 227 10.00 1.80 14.99
N ASP A 228 11.00 2.67 14.80
CA ASP A 228 10.92 4.06 15.26
C ASP A 228 10.75 5.04 14.11
N GLY A 229 10.42 4.59 12.88
CA GLY A 229 10.23 5.42 11.69
C GLY A 229 11.47 6.16 11.16
N SER A 230 12.62 6.09 11.82
CA SER A 230 13.79 6.92 11.48
C SER A 230 14.40 6.56 10.14
N VAL A 231 14.62 5.26 9.91
CA VAL A 231 15.14 4.73 8.64
C VAL A 231 14.20 5.05 7.48
N PHE A 232 12.88 4.98 7.71
CA PHE A 232 11.91 5.34 6.67
C PHE A 232 12.02 6.82 6.29
N VAL A 233 12.05 7.74 7.27
CA VAL A 233 12.21 9.17 6.99
C VAL A 233 13.55 9.44 6.31
N GLU A 234 14.63 8.78 6.75
CA GLU A 234 15.94 8.88 6.10
C GLU A 234 15.88 8.46 4.63
N GLU A 235 15.26 7.32 4.31
CA GLU A 235 15.13 6.82 2.94
C GLU A 235 14.24 7.72 2.06
N VAL A 236 13.15 8.28 2.59
CA VAL A 236 12.33 9.24 1.84
C VAL A 236 13.12 10.52 1.55
N MET A 237 13.90 11.01 2.52
CA MET A 237 14.68 12.24 2.37
C MET A 237 15.91 12.05 1.49
N SER A 238 16.62 10.93 1.60
CA SER A 238 17.85 10.65 0.83
C SER A 238 17.61 10.57 -0.68
N HIS A 239 16.40 10.17 -1.08
CA HIS A 239 15.97 10.07 -2.48
C HIS A 239 15.17 11.28 -2.97
N ASP A 240 15.04 12.35 -2.17
CA ASP A 240 14.23 13.54 -2.48
C ASP A 240 12.76 13.20 -2.84
N LEU A 241 12.19 12.19 -2.17
CA LEU A 241 10.85 11.69 -2.46
C LEU A 241 9.77 12.34 -1.57
N GLY A 242 10.14 13.24 -0.66
CA GLY A 242 9.22 13.84 0.32
C GLY A 242 7.97 14.47 -0.30
N ARG A 243 8.15 15.34 -1.31
CA ARG A 243 7.03 15.98 -2.04
C ARG A 243 6.18 14.94 -2.78
N ARG A 244 6.83 14.05 -3.53
CA ARG A 244 6.15 13.01 -4.31
C ARG A 244 5.35 12.05 -3.42
N PHE A 245 5.86 11.77 -2.23
CA PHE A 245 5.20 10.96 -1.21
C PHE A 245 3.95 11.65 -0.65
N ALA A 246 4.03 12.93 -0.33
CA ALA A 246 2.87 13.72 0.10
C ALA A 246 1.81 13.82 -1.01
N GLU A 247 2.21 14.11 -2.24
CA GLU A 247 1.32 14.16 -3.42
C GLU A 247 0.62 12.82 -3.66
N ALA A 248 1.36 11.71 -3.61
CA ALA A 248 0.78 10.37 -3.75
C ALA A 248 -0.26 10.09 -2.64
N THR A 249 0.01 10.54 -1.42
CA THR A 249 -0.92 10.43 -0.29
C THR A 249 -2.19 11.25 -0.52
N CYS A 250 -2.08 12.47 -1.07
CA CYS A 250 -3.23 13.27 -1.51
C CYS A 250 -4.03 12.56 -2.62
N THR A 251 -3.35 11.95 -3.59
CA THR A 251 -4.01 11.19 -4.66
C THR A 251 -4.87 10.06 -4.09
N ARG A 252 -4.41 9.34 -3.06
CA ARG A 252 -5.23 8.31 -2.38
C ARG A 252 -6.46 8.90 -1.70
N ALA A 253 -6.33 10.06 -1.06
CA ALA A 253 -7.49 10.73 -0.47
C ALA A 253 -8.52 11.16 -1.54
N ILE A 254 -8.06 11.62 -2.71
CA ILE A 254 -8.95 11.93 -3.86
C ILE A 254 -9.67 10.68 -4.35
N GLN A 255 -8.97 9.54 -4.43
CA GLN A 255 -9.57 8.27 -4.86
C GLN A 255 -10.67 7.80 -3.91
N VAL A 256 -10.43 7.87 -2.60
CA VAL A 256 -11.45 7.59 -1.58
C VAL A 256 -12.66 8.50 -1.77
N ALA A 257 -12.44 9.79 -2.00
CA ALA A 257 -13.50 10.76 -2.22
C ALA A 257 -14.36 10.44 -3.46
N ASN A 258 -13.71 10.03 -4.56
CA ASN A 258 -14.38 9.67 -5.81
C ASN A 258 -15.12 8.32 -5.67
N ALA A 259 -14.48 7.33 -5.05
CA ALA A 259 -15.10 6.02 -4.81
C ALA A 259 -16.36 6.13 -3.96
N ALA A 260 -16.45 7.11 -3.05
CA ALA A 260 -17.65 7.35 -2.25
C ALA A 260 -18.90 7.67 -3.09
N ILE A 261 -18.75 8.23 -4.29
CA ILE A 261 -19.86 8.67 -5.13
C ILE A 261 -20.59 7.48 -5.78
N ASP A 262 -19.83 6.44 -6.17
CA ASP A 262 -20.29 5.39 -7.08
C ASP A 262 -20.33 3.97 -6.46
N SER A 263 -20.07 3.82 -5.16
CA SER A 263 -19.69 2.52 -4.59
C SER A 263 -20.81 1.65 -4.01
N GLN A 264 -20.62 0.34 -4.17
CA GLN A 264 -21.40 -0.75 -3.55
C GLN A 264 -20.74 -1.29 -2.25
N CYS A 265 -19.57 -0.76 -1.84
CA CYS A 265 -18.76 -1.22 -0.71
C CYS A 265 -18.44 -0.07 0.29
N PRO A 266 -19.45 0.47 1.00
CA PRO A 266 -19.29 1.60 1.91
C PRO A 266 -18.28 1.34 3.05
N GLU A 267 -18.40 0.18 3.71
CA GLU A 267 -17.53 -0.19 4.85
C GLU A 267 -16.04 -0.26 4.44
N GLY A 268 -15.80 -0.76 3.23
CA GLY A 268 -14.52 -0.74 2.53
C GLY A 268 -13.85 0.63 2.49
N ILE A 269 -14.55 1.55 1.83
CA ILE A 269 -14.07 2.91 1.63
C ILE A 269 -13.77 3.59 2.96
N TYR A 270 -14.62 3.34 3.96
CA TYR A 270 -14.45 3.90 5.29
C TYR A 270 -13.26 3.35 6.05
N GLY A 271 -13.07 2.02 6.06
CA GLY A 271 -11.93 1.41 6.71
C GLY A 271 -10.62 1.94 6.15
N TYR A 272 -10.55 2.06 4.82
CA TYR A 272 -9.38 2.64 4.15
C TYR A 272 -9.16 4.10 4.54
N ALA A 273 -10.22 4.93 4.48
CA ALA A 273 -10.13 6.35 4.85
C ALA A 273 -9.62 6.52 6.29
N ALA A 274 -10.16 5.77 7.25
CA ALA A 274 -9.73 5.84 8.64
C ALA A 274 -8.25 5.47 8.81
N LYS A 275 -7.78 4.42 8.12
CA LYS A 275 -6.36 4.02 8.14
C LYS A 275 -5.45 5.06 7.53
N LEU A 276 -5.85 5.64 6.39
CA LEU A 276 -5.08 6.70 5.73
C LEU A 276 -4.89 7.90 6.67
N LEU A 277 -5.93 8.27 7.41
CA LEU A 277 -5.86 9.36 8.39
C LEU A 277 -4.95 9.06 9.56
N LYS A 278 -5.05 7.85 10.12
CA LYS A 278 -4.16 7.42 11.20
C LYS A 278 -2.69 7.40 10.75
N PHE A 279 -2.44 6.96 9.51
CA PHE A 279 -1.11 7.00 8.93
C PHE A 279 -0.58 8.44 8.85
N VAL A 280 -1.37 9.36 8.28
CA VAL A 280 -0.98 10.77 8.18
C VAL A 280 -0.79 11.39 9.58
N GLN A 281 -1.69 11.10 10.53
CA GLN A 281 -1.54 11.52 11.92
C GLN A 281 -0.21 11.03 12.51
N SER A 282 0.19 9.79 12.21
CA SER A 282 1.47 9.23 12.66
C SER A 282 2.66 10.01 12.10
N ILE A 283 2.59 10.50 10.86
CA ILE A 283 3.62 11.39 10.28
C ILE A 283 3.69 12.72 11.04
N TYR A 284 2.55 13.31 11.37
CA TYR A 284 2.50 14.59 12.11
C TYR A 284 2.98 14.48 13.56
N LEU A 285 2.74 13.34 14.19
CA LEU A 285 3.17 13.03 15.56
C LEU A 285 4.61 12.55 15.64
N TYR A 286 5.23 12.24 14.50
CA TYR A 286 6.57 11.70 14.48
C TYR A 286 7.61 12.73 14.92
N LYS A 287 8.61 12.28 15.68
CA LYS A 287 9.67 13.13 16.26
C LYS A 287 10.51 13.87 15.20
N ASP A 288 10.67 13.31 14.00
CA ASP A 288 11.38 13.94 12.89
C ASP A 288 10.41 14.71 11.98
N ASN A 289 10.54 16.04 11.96
CA ASN A 289 9.65 16.92 11.22
C ASN A 289 9.97 17.05 9.71
N ARG A 290 11.05 16.43 9.21
CA ARG A 290 11.48 16.60 7.80
C ARG A 290 10.48 16.08 6.78
N LEU A 291 9.75 15.00 7.08
CA LEU A 291 8.69 14.51 6.19
C LEU A 291 7.42 15.36 6.33
N ARG A 292 7.09 15.76 7.56
CA ARG A 292 5.89 16.55 7.91
C ARG A 292 5.77 17.85 7.11
N GLN A 293 6.87 18.55 6.86
CA GLN A 293 6.85 19.83 6.12
C GLN A 293 6.18 19.72 4.72
N TYR A 294 6.22 18.54 4.08
CA TYR A 294 5.57 18.32 2.79
C TYR A 294 4.06 18.14 2.89
N PHE A 295 3.55 17.82 4.09
CA PHE A 295 2.14 17.71 4.42
C PHE A 295 1.56 19.02 4.94
N ASP A 296 2.41 20.00 5.28
CA ASP A 296 2.02 21.35 5.71
C ASP A 296 1.61 22.28 4.54
N ASP A 297 1.52 21.78 3.29
CA ASP A 297 0.95 22.52 2.15
C ASP A 297 -0.57 22.75 2.36
N GLY A 298 -1.10 23.95 2.04
CA GLY A 298 -2.53 24.26 2.08
C GLY A 298 -3.38 23.30 1.24
N ARG A 299 -2.83 22.82 0.11
CA ARG A 299 -3.46 21.84 -0.78
C ARG A 299 -3.70 20.49 -0.12
N PHE A 300 -2.85 20.09 0.82
CA PHE A 300 -3.01 18.84 1.55
C PHE A 300 -4.29 18.86 2.38
N MET A 301 -4.47 19.91 3.19
CA MET A 301 -5.64 20.05 4.06
C MET A 301 -6.92 20.16 3.25
N ILE A 302 -6.93 20.97 2.18
CA ILE A 302 -8.07 21.07 1.24
C ILE A 302 -8.48 19.69 0.73
N THR A 303 -7.51 18.85 0.35
CA THR A 303 -7.77 17.53 -0.22
C THR A 303 -8.45 16.60 0.78
N PHE A 304 -7.94 16.55 2.02
CA PHE A 304 -8.53 15.74 3.07
C PHE A 304 -9.91 16.26 3.49
N THR A 305 -10.11 17.59 3.60
CA THR A 305 -11.44 18.18 3.83
C THR A 305 -12.45 17.76 2.78
N ARG A 306 -12.06 17.78 1.49
CA ARG A 306 -12.92 17.35 0.38
C ARG A 306 -13.27 15.87 0.47
N MET A 307 -12.30 15.01 0.79
CA MET A 307 -12.54 13.59 1.03
C MET A 307 -13.59 13.38 2.11
N PHE A 308 -13.48 14.06 3.27
CA PHE A 308 -14.47 13.94 4.34
C PHE A 308 -15.85 14.43 3.94
N ASN A 309 -15.93 15.57 3.26
CA ASN A 309 -17.19 16.12 2.80
C ASN A 309 -17.90 15.12 1.86
N GLN A 310 -17.18 14.48 0.93
CA GLN A 310 -17.77 13.45 0.07
C GLN A 310 -18.25 12.23 0.86
N LEU A 311 -17.40 11.67 1.74
CA LEU A 311 -17.80 10.54 2.59
C LEU A 311 -19.05 10.86 3.41
N SER A 312 -19.10 12.04 4.03
CA SER A 312 -20.23 12.48 4.88
C SER A 312 -21.54 12.67 4.12
N ARG A 313 -21.47 13.01 2.82
CA ARG A 313 -22.65 13.18 1.96
C ARG A 313 -23.19 11.84 1.47
N HIS A 314 -22.30 10.92 1.13
CA HIS A 314 -22.66 9.69 0.45
C HIS A 314 -22.97 8.52 1.40
N PHE A 315 -22.57 8.57 2.68
CA PHE A 315 -23.03 7.59 3.65
C PHE A 315 -23.50 8.23 4.98
N PRO A 316 -24.79 8.59 5.07
CA PRO A 316 -25.35 9.39 6.16
C PRO A 316 -25.74 8.61 7.44
N ASP A 317 -25.65 7.27 7.48
CA ASP A 317 -25.97 6.49 8.68
C ASP A 317 -24.83 6.57 9.73
N GLN A 318 -24.99 7.48 10.68
CA GLN A 318 -23.90 8.08 11.49
C GLN A 318 -23.47 7.35 12.78
N GLY A 319 -24.22 6.36 13.26
CA GLY A 319 -24.08 5.87 14.64
C GLY A 319 -22.73 5.21 14.96
N GLN A 320 -22.28 4.28 14.10
CA GLN A 320 -20.99 3.57 14.29
C GLN A 320 -19.86 4.18 13.47
N LEU A 321 -20.21 4.87 12.38
CA LEU A 321 -19.30 5.47 11.41
C LEU A 321 -18.67 6.76 11.93
N SER A 322 -19.36 7.48 12.83
CA SER A 322 -18.85 8.74 13.35
C SER A 322 -17.67 8.64 14.31
N ASN A 323 -17.68 7.64 15.17
CA ASN A 323 -16.61 7.48 16.15
C ASN A 323 -15.27 7.09 15.49
N LYS A 324 -15.28 6.24 14.46
CA LYS A 324 -14.04 5.73 13.82
C LYS A 324 -13.29 6.79 13.02
N LEU A 325 -13.98 7.79 12.47
CA LEU A 325 -13.37 8.84 11.66
C LEU A 325 -13.18 10.14 12.46
N ALA A 326 -14.06 10.44 13.42
CA ALA A 326 -14.01 11.71 14.13
C ALA A 326 -12.70 11.93 14.88
N GLU A 327 -12.24 10.94 15.63
CA GLU A 327 -11.00 11.05 16.38
C GLU A 327 -9.77 11.24 15.46
N PRO A 328 -9.50 10.40 14.44
CA PRO A 328 -8.38 10.61 13.52
C PRO A 328 -8.42 11.97 12.81
N ILE A 329 -9.62 12.45 12.47
CA ILE A 329 -9.82 13.73 11.80
C ILE A 329 -9.47 14.88 12.74
N VAL A 330 -10.09 14.92 13.92
CA VAL A 330 -9.82 15.96 14.93
C VAL A 330 -8.33 16.00 15.25
N ASN A 331 -7.72 14.84 15.50
CA ASN A 331 -6.31 14.77 15.83
C ASN A 331 -5.44 15.28 14.68
N LEU A 332 -5.70 14.85 13.44
CA LEU A 332 -4.95 15.33 12.27
C LEU A 332 -5.01 16.86 12.17
N TYR A 333 -6.21 17.45 12.20
CA TYR A 333 -6.38 18.90 12.11
C TYR A 333 -5.71 19.65 13.25
N VAL A 334 -5.84 19.15 14.49
CA VAL A 334 -5.20 19.72 15.67
C VAL A 334 -3.67 19.70 15.51
N HIS A 335 -3.09 18.57 15.10
CA HIS A 335 -1.65 18.46 14.89
C HIS A 335 -1.15 19.31 13.73
N THR A 336 -1.91 19.43 12.63
CA THR A 336 -1.55 20.33 11.53
C THR A 336 -1.58 21.80 11.95
N MET A 337 -2.59 22.22 12.72
CA MET A 337 -2.66 23.58 13.24
C MET A 337 -1.51 23.89 14.20
N TYR A 338 -1.11 22.91 15.02
CA TYR A 338 0.07 23.04 15.87
C TYR A 338 1.40 23.01 15.10
N SER A 339 1.52 22.41 13.89
CA SER A 339 2.77 22.55 13.09
C SER A 339 2.97 23.95 12.61
N ARG A 340 1.89 24.54 12.11
CA ARG A 340 1.94 25.74 11.30
C ARG A 340 2.03 27.01 12.13
N SER A 341 1.95 26.90 13.46
CA SER A 341 2.04 28.04 14.35
C SER A 341 3.45 28.14 14.95
N PRO A 342 4.23 29.19 14.62
CA PRO A 342 5.56 29.40 15.19
C PRO A 342 5.52 29.78 16.68
N ASP A 343 4.36 30.22 17.19
CA ASP A 343 4.08 30.50 18.59
C ASP A 343 3.09 29.47 19.16
N PRO A 344 3.04 29.22 20.49
CA PRO A 344 2.02 28.38 21.11
C PRO A 344 0.62 28.92 20.78
N CYS A 345 -0.01 28.32 19.77
CA CYS A 345 -1.33 28.71 19.30
C CYS A 345 -2.32 28.48 20.45
N PRO A 346 -3.00 29.51 20.97
CA PRO A 346 -3.93 29.32 22.08
C PRO A 346 -5.01 28.32 21.66
N HIS A 347 -5.31 27.30 22.50
CA HIS A 347 -6.33 26.28 22.20
C HIS A 347 -7.65 26.87 21.68
N ARG A 348 -8.05 28.05 22.17
CA ARG A 348 -9.23 28.79 21.69
C ARG A 348 -9.18 29.17 20.19
N VAL A 349 -8.00 29.48 19.65
CA VAL A 349 -7.77 29.81 18.23
C VAL A 349 -7.81 28.54 17.38
N VAL A 350 -7.21 27.46 17.86
CA VAL A 350 -7.28 26.13 17.23
C VAL A 350 -8.73 25.65 17.14
N VAL A 351 -9.50 25.74 18.23
CA VAL A 351 -10.93 25.40 18.26
C VAL A 351 -11.75 26.34 17.36
N GLY A 352 -11.43 27.64 17.31
CA GLY A 352 -12.08 28.61 16.43
C GLY A 352 -11.84 28.33 14.95
N ASN A 353 -10.60 28.00 14.59
CA ASN A 353 -10.18 27.63 13.24
C ASN A 353 -10.76 26.28 12.81
N PHE A 354 -10.83 25.31 13.72
CA PHE A 354 -11.52 24.04 13.49
C PHE A 354 -13.02 24.24 13.24
N LYS A 355 -13.68 25.09 14.05
CA LYS A 355 -15.08 25.50 13.82
C LYS A 355 -15.25 26.22 12.49
N GLY A 356 -14.31 27.10 12.13
CA GLY A 356 -14.25 27.75 10.83
C GLY A 356 -14.11 26.74 9.70
N LEU A 357 -13.30 25.70 9.86
CA LEU A 357 -13.10 24.65 8.86
C LEU A 357 -14.35 23.77 8.70
N LEU A 358 -15.00 23.43 9.81
CA LEU A 358 -16.27 22.70 9.85
C LEU A 358 -17.44 23.51 9.26
N ALA A 359 -17.41 24.84 9.41
CA ALA A 359 -18.38 25.77 8.81
C ALA A 359 -18.01 26.17 7.37
N GLY A 360 -16.83 25.78 6.88
CA GLY A 360 -16.29 26.09 5.55
C GLY A 360 -15.51 27.40 5.40
N GLY A 361 -15.36 28.21 6.46
CA GLY A 361 -14.63 29.48 6.47
C GLY A 361 -13.10 29.40 6.65
N TYR A 362 -12.52 28.28 7.10
CA TYR A 362 -11.05 28.19 7.26
C TYR A 362 -10.29 28.17 5.92
N LEU A 363 -10.91 27.66 4.85
CA LEU A 363 -10.32 27.72 3.50
C LEU A 363 -10.45 29.11 2.87
N GLU A 364 -11.47 29.89 3.24
CA GLU A 364 -11.61 31.27 2.76
C GLU A 364 -10.51 32.18 3.30
N MET A 365 -10.01 31.93 4.52
CA MET A 365 -8.92 32.70 5.10
C MET A 365 -7.57 32.49 4.40
N HIS A 366 -7.30 31.29 3.85
CA HIS A 366 -6.00 31.00 3.21
C HIS A 366 -6.02 31.09 1.67
N VAL A 367 -7.17 30.94 1.01
CA VAL A 367 -7.30 31.24 -0.43
C VAL A 367 -7.08 32.74 -0.70
N LEU A 368 -7.35 33.60 0.28
CA LEU A 368 -7.05 35.03 0.18
C LEU A 368 -5.56 35.38 0.32
N GLU A 369 -4.72 34.46 0.82
CA GLU A 369 -3.27 34.67 0.92
C GLU A 369 -2.52 34.13 -0.32
N ASP A 370 -2.99 33.05 -0.96
CA ASP A 370 -2.34 32.42 -2.13
C ASP A 370 -2.81 32.97 -3.50
N ASN A 371 -3.86 33.80 -3.54
CA ASN A 371 -4.42 34.36 -4.78
C ASN A 371 -3.53 35.43 -5.47
N ALA A 372 -2.26 35.55 -5.11
CA ALA A 372 -1.32 36.38 -5.87
C ALA A 372 -0.86 35.72 -7.18
N HIS A 373 -0.85 34.39 -7.32
CA HIS A 373 -0.57 33.72 -8.60
C HIS A 373 -0.99 32.24 -8.58
N VAL A 374 -2.07 31.89 -9.28
CA VAL A 374 -2.17 30.79 -10.27
C VAL A 374 -3.62 30.76 -10.76
N ASP A 375 -3.83 31.29 -11.96
CA ASP A 375 -5.06 31.12 -12.71
C ASP A 375 -5.20 29.68 -13.23
N SER A 376 -6.47 29.24 -13.27
CA SER A 376 -7.02 28.24 -14.21
C SER A 376 -6.91 26.73 -13.90
N ILE A 377 -7.52 26.28 -12.80
CA ILE A 377 -8.38 25.06 -12.84
C ILE A 377 -9.64 25.30 -12.00
N SER A 378 -10.71 25.71 -12.68
CA SER A 378 -12.15 25.53 -12.32
C SER A 378 -12.43 25.05 -10.89
N THR A 379 -12.26 25.95 -9.93
CA THR A 379 -12.73 25.82 -8.55
C THR A 379 -14.23 26.10 -8.53
N ARG A 380 -15.06 25.09 -8.84
CA ARG A 380 -16.46 25.14 -8.44
C ARG A 380 -16.53 25.04 -6.92
N ASN A 381 -16.64 26.21 -6.30
CA ASN A 381 -16.96 26.44 -4.89
C ASN A 381 -18.15 25.57 -4.49
N THR A 382 -17.87 24.46 -3.82
CA THR A 382 -18.89 23.72 -3.08
C THR A 382 -18.73 24.17 -1.63
N PRO A 383 -19.73 24.85 -1.04
CA PRO A 383 -19.68 25.22 0.36
C PRO A 383 -19.48 23.96 1.22
N ILE A 384 -18.46 23.99 2.09
CA ILE A 384 -18.18 22.92 3.07
C ILE A 384 -19.20 22.94 4.22
N SER A 385 -20.10 23.93 4.24
CA SER A 385 -21.21 24.08 5.21
C SER A 385 -22.22 22.93 5.26
N ASN A 386 -22.09 21.90 4.40
CA ASN A 386 -22.94 20.72 4.35
C ASN A 386 -22.25 19.43 4.82
N ILE A 387 -21.21 19.51 5.67
CA ILE A 387 -20.71 18.32 6.37
C ILE A 387 -21.79 17.89 7.37
N HIS A 388 -22.54 16.83 7.07
CA HIS A 388 -23.68 16.37 7.88
C HIS A 388 -23.31 15.79 9.27
N PHE A 389 -22.03 15.79 9.60
CA PHE A 389 -21.43 15.02 10.70
C PHE A 389 -21.14 15.85 11.97
N ILE A 390 -21.51 17.13 11.95
CA ILE A 390 -21.14 18.17 12.93
C ILE A 390 -21.55 17.88 14.40
N PRO A 391 -22.69 17.23 14.72
CA PRO A 391 -23.12 17.09 16.12
C PRO A 391 -22.21 16.23 16.99
N THR A 392 -21.70 15.10 16.47
CA THR A 392 -20.83 14.20 17.24
C THR A 392 -19.44 14.81 17.48
N TYR A 393 -18.95 15.64 16.55
CA TYR A 393 -17.63 16.29 16.62
C TYR A 393 -17.54 17.38 17.68
N LEU A 394 -18.61 18.15 17.87
CA LEU A 394 -18.67 19.17 18.91
C LEU A 394 -18.59 18.56 20.31
N HIS A 395 -19.10 17.33 20.49
CA HIS A 395 -19.03 16.60 21.76
C HIS A 395 -17.58 16.22 22.12
N TYR A 396 -16.77 15.74 21.17
CA TYR A 396 -15.37 15.37 21.43
C TYR A 396 -14.45 16.57 21.72
N LEU A 397 -14.71 17.73 21.10
CA LEU A 397 -13.97 18.96 21.39
C LEU A 397 -14.15 19.47 22.83
N HIS A 398 -15.25 19.09 23.50
CA HIS A 398 -15.48 19.41 24.91
C HIS A 398 -14.65 18.55 25.87
N TYR A 399 -14.05 17.45 25.42
CA TYR A 399 -13.24 16.52 26.23
C TYR A 399 -11.75 16.55 25.88
N LEU A 400 -11.31 17.39 24.95
CA LEU A 400 -9.88 17.67 24.78
C LEU A 400 -9.39 18.48 25.99
N PRO A 401 -8.34 18.04 26.70
CA PRO A 401 -7.82 18.71 27.88
C PRO A 401 -7.27 20.12 27.61
#